data_AF-A0A6A4HN46-F1
#
_entry.id   AF-A0A6A4HN46-F1
#
_cell.length_a   1.000
_cell.length_b   1.000
_cell.length_c   1.000
_cell.angle_alpha   90.00
_cell.angle_beta   90.00
_cell.angle_gamma   90.00
#
_symmetry.space_group_name_H-M   'P 1'
#
loop_
_entity.id
_entity.type
_entity.pdbx_description
1 polymer ?
#
loop_
_entity_poly.entity_id
_entity_poly.type
_entity_poly.pdbx_seq_one_letter_code
_entity_poly.pdbx_strand_id
1 'polypeptide(L)'
;MGCTGSGKTTFINTFLDEKDQLLSGDDLESVTQEIADVEAVVGGKKVMLVDTPGFDDTFRPELTIATTIAEWLAKRYEGGAMINGIIYMRDIRKVRTTHSDIANRIMFEKLIGEENFANVRLVTSFWPPESNARETKLCEEREQKLMTKFWKDMAVRGSTAGRFNIYDD
;
A
#
# COMPACT_ATOMS: atom_id res chain seq x y z
N MET A 1 -0.62 -2.74 -1.80
CA MET A 1 -2.05 -2.36 -1.85
C MET A 1 -2.28 -0.98 -1.25
N GLY A 2 -3.39 -0.30 -1.59
CA GLY A 2 -3.72 1.06 -1.14
C GLY A 2 -4.48 1.84 -2.21
N CYS A 3 -4.86 3.09 -1.94
CA CYS A 3 -5.52 3.93 -2.94
C CYS A 3 -4.60 4.28 -4.12
N THR A 4 -5.18 4.81 -5.21
CA THR A 4 -4.42 5.42 -6.31
C THR A 4 -3.61 6.62 -5.77
N GLY A 5 -2.38 6.79 -6.28
CA GLY A 5 -1.47 7.84 -5.82
C GLY A 5 -0.87 7.65 -4.42
N SER A 6 -1.01 6.48 -3.77
CA SER A 6 -0.41 6.24 -2.45
C SER A 6 1.09 5.89 -2.48
N GLY A 7 1.72 5.83 -3.66
CA GLY A 7 3.16 5.58 -3.81
C GLY A 7 3.57 4.10 -3.90
N LYS A 8 2.65 3.19 -4.26
CA LYS A 8 2.90 1.73 -4.36
C LYS A 8 3.99 1.39 -5.38
N THR A 9 3.82 1.85 -6.62
CA THR A 9 4.78 1.63 -7.70
C THR A 9 6.13 2.28 -7.40
N THR A 10 6.11 3.52 -6.90
CA THR A 10 7.32 4.24 -6.47
C THR A 10 8.07 3.48 -5.37
N PHE A 11 7.35 2.90 -4.40
CA PHE A 11 7.95 2.08 -3.35
C PHE A 11 8.68 0.87 -3.94
N ILE A 12 8.06 0.15 -4.87
CA ILE A 12 8.69 -1.03 -5.49
C ILE A 12 9.91 -0.63 -6.31
N ASN A 13 9.80 0.39 -7.17
CA ASN A 13 10.94 0.88 -7.95
C ASN A 13 12.11 1.34 -7.05
N THR A 14 11.81 2.07 -5.97
CA THR A 14 12.83 2.51 -5.00
C THR A 14 13.47 1.30 -4.30
N PHE A 15 12.67 0.30 -3.93
CA PHE A 15 13.17 -0.91 -3.28
C PHE A 15 14.14 -1.71 -4.16
N LEU A 16 13.92 -1.69 -5.48
CA LEU A 16 14.74 -2.40 -6.44
C LEU A 16 16.04 -1.66 -6.80
N ASP A 17 16.25 -0.44 -6.30
CA ASP A 17 17.34 0.47 -6.73
C ASP A 17 17.37 0.68 -8.26
N GLU A 18 16.21 0.53 -8.90
CA GLU A 18 16.04 0.67 -10.34
C GLU A 18 14.90 1.64 -10.63
N LYS A 19 15.23 2.73 -11.33
CA LYS A 19 14.20 3.63 -11.84
C LYS A 19 13.51 2.95 -13.03
N ASP A 20 12.18 2.86 -12.97
CA ASP A 20 11.30 2.55 -14.10
C ASP A 20 11.15 1.08 -14.52
N GLN A 21 11.40 0.10 -13.64
CA GLN A 21 11.00 -1.29 -13.93
C GLN A 21 9.47 -1.45 -13.99
N LEU A 22 8.74 -0.80 -13.09
CA LEU A 22 7.29 -0.69 -13.15
C LEU A 22 6.90 0.74 -13.56
N LEU A 23 5.97 0.86 -14.51
CA LEU A 23 5.46 2.15 -14.97
C LEU A 23 4.74 2.88 -13.83
N SER A 24 5.37 3.91 -13.27
CA SER A 24 4.74 4.85 -12.33
C SER A 24 4.26 6.08 -13.07
N GLY A 25 2.97 6.43 -12.92
CA GLY A 25 2.41 7.67 -13.45
C GLY A 25 2.33 8.78 -12.41
N ASP A 26 2.79 9.98 -12.78
CA ASP A 26 2.49 11.24 -12.09
C ASP A 26 1.23 11.93 -12.67
N ASP A 27 0.61 11.35 -13.70
CA ASP A 27 -0.59 11.85 -14.36
C ASP A 27 -1.88 11.51 -13.59
N LEU A 28 -2.94 12.28 -13.84
CA LEU A 28 -4.26 12.15 -13.19
C LEU A 28 -4.96 10.81 -13.47
N GLU A 29 -4.50 10.05 -14.46
CA GLU A 29 -5.03 8.73 -14.81
C GLU A 29 -4.18 7.61 -14.18
N SER A 30 -4.84 6.63 -13.57
CA SER A 30 -4.20 5.44 -12.98
C SER A 30 -3.44 4.66 -14.07
N VAL A 31 -2.10 4.74 -14.07
CA VAL A 31 -1.22 4.05 -15.03
C VAL A 31 -1.21 2.53 -14.82
N THR A 32 -1.36 2.06 -13.58
CA THR A 32 -1.43 0.62 -13.25
C THR A 32 -2.87 0.11 -13.36
N GLN A 33 -3.29 -0.24 -14.57
CA GLN A 33 -4.58 -0.87 -14.86
C GLN A 33 -4.58 -2.41 -14.65
N GLU A 34 -3.40 -3.00 -14.48
CA GLU A 34 -3.17 -4.44 -14.31
C GLU A 34 -2.25 -4.69 -13.10
N ILE A 35 -2.32 -5.90 -12.53
CA ILE A 35 -1.38 -6.34 -11.50
C ILE A 35 -0.05 -6.62 -12.19
N ALA A 36 1.03 -6.05 -11.65
CA ALA A 36 2.38 -6.29 -12.13
C ALA A 36 3.19 -6.96 -11.02
N ASP A 37 4.07 -7.88 -11.37
CA ASP A 37 4.97 -8.54 -10.42
C ASP A 37 6.40 -8.54 -10.92
N VAL A 38 7.33 -8.53 -9.96
CA VAL A 38 8.77 -8.44 -10.21
C VAL A 38 9.54 -9.23 -9.16
N GLU A 39 10.55 -9.98 -9.59
CA GLU A 39 11.43 -10.73 -8.68
C GLU A 39 12.44 -9.80 -8.01
N ALA A 40 12.66 -10.01 -6.72
CA ALA A 40 13.67 -9.32 -5.93
C ALA A 40 14.41 -10.28 -5.00
N VAL A 41 15.54 -9.85 -4.44
CA VAL A 41 16.27 -10.60 -3.42
C VAL A 41 16.34 -9.79 -2.13
N VAL A 42 15.81 -10.34 -1.04
CA VAL A 42 15.74 -9.68 0.27
C VAL A 42 16.36 -10.57 1.31
N GLY A 43 17.45 -10.12 1.93
CA GLY A 43 18.19 -10.92 2.91
C GLY A 43 18.62 -12.29 2.37
N GLY A 44 19.01 -12.36 1.09
CA GLY A 44 19.40 -13.59 0.41
C GLY A 44 18.25 -14.51 -0.03
N LYS A 45 16.99 -14.12 0.20
CA LYS A 45 15.82 -14.89 -0.25
C LYS A 45 15.20 -14.26 -1.48
N LYS A 46 14.85 -15.09 -2.47
CA LYS A 46 14.04 -14.65 -3.61
C LYS A 46 12.62 -14.36 -3.13
N VAL A 47 12.12 -13.19 -3.48
CA VAL A 47 10.75 -12.76 -3.22
C VAL A 47 10.14 -12.21 -4.49
N MET A 48 8.82 -12.14 -4.53
CA MET A 48 8.07 -11.50 -5.59
C MET A 48 7.39 -10.27 -5.01
N LEU A 49 7.70 -9.10 -5.56
CA LEU A 49 7.00 -7.85 -5.25
C LEU A 49 5.85 -7.72 -6.23
N VAL A 50 4.66 -7.43 -5.72
CA VAL A 50 3.43 -7.35 -6.50
C VAL A 50 2.86 -5.96 -6.37
N ASP A 51 2.85 -5.21 -7.47
CA ASP A 51 2.12 -3.97 -7.57
C ASP A 51 0.67 -4.23 -7.98
N THR A 52 -0.23 -3.51 -7.34
CA THR A 52 -1.67 -3.72 -7.48
C THR A 52 -2.32 -2.42 -7.91
N PRO A 53 -3.35 -2.44 -8.78
CA PRO A 53 -4.19 -1.28 -9.02
C PRO A 53 -4.68 -0.65 -7.71
N GLY A 54 -4.83 0.68 -7.71
CA GLY A 54 -5.36 1.39 -6.55
C GLY A 54 -6.84 1.09 -6.35
N PHE A 55 -7.30 0.97 -5.09
CA PHE A 55 -8.73 0.73 -4.81
C PHE A 55 -9.65 1.88 -5.25
N ASP A 56 -9.12 3.10 -5.40
CA ASP A 56 -9.84 4.33 -5.79
C ASP A 56 -9.54 4.68 -7.27
N ASP A 57 -9.63 3.69 -8.16
CA ASP A 57 -9.40 3.90 -9.59
C ASP A 57 -10.62 4.58 -10.21
N THR A 58 -10.40 5.75 -10.82
CA THR A 58 -11.44 6.60 -11.43
C THR A 58 -12.32 5.87 -12.45
N PHE A 59 -11.83 4.75 -13.00
CA PHE A 59 -12.49 4.02 -14.07
C PHE A 59 -13.04 2.64 -13.66
N ARG A 60 -12.87 2.19 -12.41
CA ARG A 60 -13.29 0.84 -11.98
C ARG A 60 -13.96 0.82 -10.61
N PRO A 61 -15.09 0.10 -10.46
CA PRO A 61 -15.67 -0.16 -9.15
C PRO A 61 -14.68 -0.88 -8.24
N GLU A 62 -14.71 -0.57 -6.94
CA GLU A 62 -13.78 -1.13 -5.96
C GLU A 62 -13.86 -2.66 -5.92
N LEU A 63 -15.08 -3.21 -6.06
CA LEU A 63 -15.32 -4.65 -6.09
C LEU A 63 -14.59 -5.33 -7.25
N THR A 64 -14.49 -4.67 -8.41
CA THR A 64 -13.76 -5.21 -9.56
C THR A 64 -12.27 -5.32 -9.23
N ILE A 65 -11.68 -4.31 -8.57
CA ILE A 65 -10.27 -4.32 -8.17
C ILE A 65 -10.01 -5.43 -7.15
N ALA A 66 -10.88 -5.57 -6.13
CA ALA A 66 -10.74 -6.65 -5.16
C ALA A 66 -10.85 -8.04 -5.80
N THR A 67 -11.78 -8.22 -6.73
CA THR A 67 -11.91 -9.48 -7.49
C THR A 67 -10.66 -9.77 -8.32
N THR A 68 -10.12 -8.78 -9.03
CA THR A 68 -8.87 -8.94 -9.81
C THR A 68 -7.71 -9.38 -8.91
N ILE A 69 -7.57 -8.78 -7.72
CA ILE A 69 -6.54 -9.17 -6.76
C ILE A 69 -6.79 -10.57 -6.22
N ALA A 70 -8.03 -10.90 -5.83
CA ALA A 70 -8.39 -12.23 -5.33
C ALA A 70 -8.12 -13.34 -6.35
N GLU A 71 -8.50 -13.13 -7.61
CA GLU A 71 -8.27 -14.07 -8.71
C GLU A 71 -6.79 -14.26 -8.99
N TRP A 72 -6.00 -13.18 -8.96
CA TRP A 72 -4.54 -13.26 -9.13
C TRP A 72 -3.90 -14.06 -8.00
N LEU A 73 -4.30 -13.80 -6.75
CA LEU A 73 -3.83 -14.55 -5.59
C LEU A 73 -4.21 -16.03 -5.67
N ALA A 74 -5.45 -16.34 -6.00
CA ALA A 74 -5.94 -17.72 -6.11
C ALA A 74 -5.12 -18.55 -7.13
N LYS A 75 -4.88 -18.00 -8.33
CA LYS A 75 -4.04 -18.64 -9.36
C LYS A 75 -2.61 -18.90 -8.86
N ARG A 76 -2.04 -17.99 -8.06
CA ARG A 76 -0.67 -18.14 -7.55
C ARG A 76 -0.59 -19.16 -6.41
N TYR A 77 -1.63 -19.25 -5.57
CA TYR A 77 -1.76 -20.28 -4.53
C TYR A 77 -1.87 -21.69 -5.12
N GLU A 78 -2.58 -21.88 -6.23
CA GLU A 78 -2.60 -23.17 -6.95
C GLU A 78 -1.20 -23.61 -7.38
N GLY A 79 -0.33 -22.65 -7.72
CA GLY A 79 1.09 -22.88 -8.01
C GLY A 79 1.99 -23.02 -6.79
N GLY A 80 1.45 -23.06 -5.57
CA GLY A 80 2.20 -23.22 -4.32
C GLY A 80 2.89 -21.96 -3.80
N ALA A 81 2.62 -20.78 -4.38
CA ALA A 81 3.15 -19.53 -3.85
C ALA A 81 2.44 -19.17 -2.54
N MET A 82 3.18 -18.53 -1.62
CA MET A 82 2.66 -18.06 -0.34
C MET A 82 2.81 -16.55 -0.26
N ILE A 83 1.79 -15.84 0.23
CA ILE A 83 1.94 -14.43 0.59
C ILE A 83 2.72 -14.36 1.90
N ASN A 84 3.93 -13.80 1.86
CA ASN A 84 4.77 -13.64 3.05
C ASN A 84 4.52 -12.34 3.82
N GLY A 85 3.85 -11.37 3.20
CA GLY A 85 3.52 -10.09 3.81
C GLY A 85 2.73 -9.21 2.87
N ILE A 86 2.00 -8.25 3.44
CA ILE A 86 1.16 -7.32 2.69
C ILE A 86 1.54 -5.90 3.11
N ILE A 87 1.77 -5.02 2.13
CA ILE A 87 1.98 -3.60 2.39
C ILE A 87 0.70 -2.85 2.01
N TYR A 88 0.09 -2.17 2.99
CA TYR A 88 -1.05 -1.29 2.77
C TYR A 88 -0.61 0.18 2.92
N MET A 89 -0.56 0.91 1.80
CA MET A 89 0.01 2.26 1.73
C MET A 89 -1.06 3.36 1.75
N ARG A 90 -0.78 4.45 2.46
CA ARG A 90 -1.57 5.68 2.48
C ARG A 90 -0.70 6.93 2.43
N ASP A 91 -1.09 7.90 1.60
CA ASP A 91 -0.49 9.24 1.57
C ASP A 91 -0.77 9.99 2.89
N ILE A 92 0.28 10.39 3.62
CA ILE A 92 0.17 11.06 4.92
C ILE A 92 -0.34 12.51 4.81
N ARG A 93 -0.25 13.12 3.62
CA ARG A 93 -0.72 14.47 3.34
C ARG A 93 -2.24 14.53 3.24
N LYS A 94 -2.92 13.40 2.97
CA LYS A 94 -4.39 13.33 2.94
C LYS A 94 -4.99 13.54 4.34
N VAL A 95 -5.32 14.80 4.63
CA VAL A 95 -5.82 15.26 5.94
C VAL A 95 -7.17 14.65 6.33
N ARG A 96 -8.06 14.48 5.34
CA ARG A 96 -9.42 13.97 5.57
C ARG A 96 -9.49 12.51 5.12
N THR A 97 -10.07 11.68 5.98
CA THR A 97 -10.56 10.37 5.59
C THR A 97 -11.91 10.55 4.91
N THR A 98 -12.00 10.20 3.62
CA THR A 98 -13.25 10.27 2.86
C THR A 98 -14.11 9.02 3.07
N HIS A 99 -15.35 9.04 2.57
CA HIS A 99 -16.17 7.82 2.52
C HIS A 99 -15.54 6.73 1.65
N SER A 100 -14.91 7.10 0.52
CA SER A 100 -14.18 6.17 -0.34
C SER A 100 -12.98 5.55 0.38
N ASP A 101 -12.21 6.32 1.16
CA ASP A 101 -11.12 5.77 1.97
C ASP A 101 -11.61 4.68 2.94
N ILE A 102 -12.77 4.90 3.57
CA ILE A 102 -13.36 3.93 4.51
C ILE A 102 -13.81 2.67 3.77
N ALA A 103 -14.49 2.82 2.63
CA ALA A 103 -14.92 1.69 1.79
C ALA A 103 -13.72 0.86 1.33
N ASN A 104 -12.66 1.52 0.85
CA ASN A 104 -11.41 0.90 0.41
C ASN A 104 -10.72 0.11 1.52
N ARG A 105 -10.66 0.68 2.74
CA ARG A 105 -10.11 -0.03 3.89
C ARG A 105 -10.94 -1.26 4.24
N ILE A 106 -12.27 -1.14 4.34
CA ILE A 106 -13.16 -2.27 4.67
C ILE A 106 -13.04 -3.38 3.63
N MET A 107 -12.93 -3.03 2.35
CA MET A 107 -12.74 -4.00 1.28
C MET A 107 -11.39 -4.71 1.38
N PHE A 108 -10.32 -3.97 1.65
CA PHE A 108 -9.00 -4.55 1.93
C PHE A 108 -9.04 -5.50 3.13
N GLU A 109 -9.64 -5.09 4.25
CA GLU A 109 -9.78 -5.92 5.45
C GLU A 109 -10.50 -7.24 5.13
N LYS A 110 -11.59 -7.19 4.36
CA LYS A 110 -12.34 -8.38 3.90
C LYS A 110 -11.53 -9.27 2.96
N LEU A 111 -10.76 -8.67 2.06
CA LEU A 111 -9.94 -9.40 1.08
C LEU A 111 -8.82 -10.18 1.75
N ILE A 112 -8.20 -9.59 2.78
CA ILE A 112 -7.06 -10.18 3.47
C ILE A 112 -7.49 -11.17 4.56
N GLY A 113 -8.63 -10.93 5.22
CA GLY A 113 -9.08 -11.73 6.36
C GLY A 113 -8.40 -11.30 7.66
N GLU A 114 -9.18 -11.22 8.74
CA GLU A 114 -8.72 -10.70 10.04
C GLU A 114 -7.59 -11.54 10.64
N GLU A 115 -7.55 -12.84 10.35
CA GLU A 115 -6.52 -13.78 10.80
C GLU A 115 -5.13 -13.47 10.23
N ASN A 116 -5.07 -12.71 9.12
CA ASN A 116 -3.83 -12.38 8.41
C ASN A 116 -3.32 -10.96 8.71
N PHE A 117 -3.98 -10.20 9.58
CA PHE A 117 -3.58 -8.81 9.87
C PHE A 117 -2.18 -8.67 10.48
N ALA A 118 -1.69 -9.69 11.20
CA ALA A 118 -0.31 -9.71 11.69
C ALA A 118 0.74 -9.69 10.55
N ASN A 119 0.36 -10.08 9.33
CA ASN A 119 1.22 -10.05 8.14
C ASN A 119 1.08 -8.73 7.35
N VAL A 120 0.29 -7.77 7.84
CA VAL A 120 0.10 -6.47 7.19
C VAL A 120 1.03 -5.42 7.79
N ARG A 121 1.79 -4.76 6.92
CA ARG A 121 2.55 -3.54 7.20
C ARG A 121 1.76 -2.34 6.69
N LEU A 122 1.33 -1.48 7.62
CA LEU A 122 0.65 -0.22 7.34
C LEU A 122 1.70 0.84 7.05
N VAL A 123 1.79 1.30 5.80
CA VAL A 123 2.84 2.22 5.38
C VAL A 123 2.27 3.59 5.07
N THR A 124 2.87 4.63 5.62
CA THR A 124 2.58 6.03 5.31
C THR A 124 3.65 6.58 4.37
N SER A 125 3.23 7.24 3.29
CA SER A 125 4.11 7.82 2.26
C SER A 125 4.00 9.34 2.19
N PHE A 126 4.94 9.99 1.49
CA PHE A 126 4.99 11.44 1.26
C PHE A 126 5.17 12.28 2.53
N TRP A 127 6.02 11.85 3.45
CA TRP A 127 6.37 12.68 4.58
C TRP A 127 7.19 13.89 4.11
N PRO A 128 7.05 15.03 4.80
CA PRO A 128 7.91 16.17 4.58
C PRO A 128 9.36 15.86 5.00
N PRO A 129 10.35 16.57 4.43
CA PRO A 129 11.72 16.53 4.93
C PRO A 129 11.80 16.90 6.41
N GLU A 130 12.75 16.33 7.15
CA GLU A 130 12.91 16.60 8.60
C GLU A 130 13.14 18.09 8.91
N SER A 131 13.76 18.82 7.98
CA SER A 131 13.95 20.27 8.07
C SER A 131 12.65 21.06 8.20
N ASN A 132 11.51 20.50 7.79
CA ASN A 132 10.19 21.11 7.96
C ASN A 132 9.47 20.58 9.22
N ALA A 133 10.05 20.87 10.39
CA ALA A 133 9.58 20.38 11.69
C ALA A 133 8.07 20.64 11.95
N ARG A 134 7.53 21.75 11.45
CA ARG A 134 6.10 22.08 11.59
C ARG A 134 5.22 21.06 10.84
N GLU A 135 5.56 20.77 9.59
CA GLU A 135 4.80 19.83 8.78
C GLU A 135 5.01 18.40 9.26
N THR A 136 6.23 18.03 9.65
CA THR A 136 6.56 16.71 10.22
C THR A 136 5.66 16.42 11.41
N LYS A 137 5.56 17.34 12.38
CA LYS A 137 4.68 17.18 13.54
C LYS A 137 3.22 16.99 13.16
N LEU A 138 2.71 17.69 12.15
CA LEU A 138 1.34 17.52 11.67
C LEU A 138 1.12 16.12 11.05
N CYS A 139 2.12 15.61 10.32
CA CYS A 139 2.08 14.26 9.76
C CYS A 139 2.15 13.18 10.85
N GLU A 140 2.93 13.37 11.91
CA GLU A 140 2.95 12.47 13.06
C GLU A 140 1.60 12.42 13.79
N GLU A 141 0.96 13.57 14.00
CA GLU A 141 -0.39 13.63 14.58
C GLU A 141 -1.43 12.92 13.69
N ARG A 142 -1.26 12.99 12.36
CA ARG A 142 -2.11 12.25 11.42
C ARG A 142 -1.85 10.76 11.49
N GLU A 143 -0.60 10.32 11.50
CA GLU A 143 -0.23 8.91 11.64
C GLU A 143 -0.82 8.32 12.93
N GLN A 144 -0.74 9.03 14.05
CA GLN A 144 -1.39 8.60 15.30
C GLN A 144 -2.90 8.44 15.15
N LYS A 145 -3.57 9.37 14.47
CA LYS A 145 -5.01 9.26 14.17
C LYS A 145 -5.32 8.10 13.23
N LEU A 146 -4.44 7.82 12.26
CA LEU A 146 -4.58 6.64 11.40
C LEU A 146 -4.51 5.38 12.25
N MET A 147 -3.48 5.22 13.08
CA MET A 147 -3.31 4.03 13.93
C MET A 147 -4.44 3.85 14.96
N THR A 148 -4.89 4.93 15.58
CA THR A 148 -5.88 4.86 16.68
C THR A 148 -7.33 4.84 16.22
N LYS A 149 -7.62 5.24 14.97
CA LYS A 149 -8.98 5.31 14.44
C LYS A 149 -9.15 4.56 13.13
N PHE A 150 -8.37 4.91 12.11
CA PHE A 150 -8.57 4.40 10.76
C PHE A 150 -8.11 2.94 10.62
N TRP A 151 -6.95 2.59 11.16
CA TRP A 151 -6.34 1.27 11.12
C TRP A 151 -6.41 0.53 12.47
N LYS A 152 -7.27 1.00 13.38
CA LYS A 152 -7.31 0.53 14.77
C LYS A 152 -7.44 -0.99 14.86
N ASP A 153 -8.35 -1.59 14.09
CA ASP A 153 -8.62 -3.03 14.18
C ASP A 153 -7.42 -3.86 13.72
N MET A 154 -6.87 -3.53 12.54
CA MET A 154 -5.62 -4.10 12.03
C MET A 154 -4.45 -3.95 13.02
N ALA A 155 -4.26 -2.76 13.58
CA ALA A 155 -3.19 -2.49 14.54
C ALA A 155 -3.33 -3.31 15.83
N VAL A 156 -4.54 -3.42 16.39
CA VAL A 156 -4.81 -4.24 17.58
C VAL A 156 -4.57 -5.72 17.31
N ARG A 157 -4.73 -6.17 16.06
CA ARG A 157 -4.53 -7.55 15.61
C ARG A 157 -3.14 -7.85 15.06
N GLY A 158 -2.18 -6.96 15.30
CA GLY A 158 -0.77 -7.21 15.06
C GLY A 158 -0.19 -6.56 13.80
N SER A 159 -0.98 -5.81 13.02
CA SER A 159 -0.40 -5.01 11.94
C SER A 159 0.55 -3.96 12.49
N THR A 160 1.70 -3.79 11.85
CA THR A 160 2.73 -2.84 12.28
C THR A 160 2.84 -1.67 11.31
N ALA A 161 3.31 -0.51 11.78
CA ALA A 161 3.43 0.70 10.96
C ALA A 161 4.85 0.94 10.46
N GLY A 162 4.99 1.54 9.28
CA GLY A 162 6.25 2.03 8.72
C GLY A 162 6.05 3.32 7.94
N ARG A 163 7.13 4.10 7.77
CA ARG A 163 7.16 5.33 6.97
C ARG A 163 8.01 5.09 5.73
N PHE A 164 7.59 5.62 4.58
CA PHE A 164 8.34 5.55 3.33
C PHE A 164 8.48 6.94 2.71
N ASN A 165 9.71 7.32 2.37
CA ASN A 165 10.03 8.53 1.62
C ASN A 165 11.10 8.25 0.58
N ILE A 166 11.12 9.08 -0.45
CA ILE A 166 12.14 9.11 -1.50
C ILE A 166 13.22 10.17 -1.25
N TYR A 167 13.06 10.95 -0.19
CA TYR A 167 14.07 11.91 0.24
C TYR A 167 15.03 11.17 1.16
N ASP A 168 16.29 11.09 0.77
CA ASP A 168 17.38 10.77 1.68
C ASP A 168 17.60 12.00 2.58
N ASP A 169 17.67 11.79 3.90
CA ASP A 169 18.31 12.74 4.82
C ASP A 169 19.82 12.45 4.91
#